data_AF-A0A2V8LTY0-F1
#
_entry.id   AF-A0A2V8LTY0-F1
#
_cell.length_a   1.000
_cell.length_b   1.000
_cell.length_c   1.000
_cell.angle_alpha   90.00
_cell.angle_beta   90.00
_cell.angle_gamma   90.00
#
_symmetry.space_group_name_H-M   'P 1'
#
loop_
_entity.id
_entity.type
_entity.pdbx_description
1 polymer ?
#
loop_
_entity_poly.entity_id
_entity_poly.type
_entity_poly.pdbx_seq_one_letter_code
_entity_poly.pdbx_strand_id
1 'polypeptide(L)'
;MLTHNLKEVHNERNAFRRKYEEAQEHIGELNSQTPTAPDRSSSDMKDSAEDELLLPQDSPATHPVRLIDFPRNFDQRLRDVPRQVARATMTMLGRLAAGEPAAFVGAVRLKACPTVTRLRIGIDWRLLFRLLQDRIEVVDLIPRQDLERKIRTLSS
;
A
#
# COMPACT_ATOMS: atom_id res chain seq x y z
N MET A 1 33.05 -42.20 4.21
CA MET A 1 32.99 -40.73 4.34
C MET A 1 31.59 -40.20 3.99
N LEU A 2 30.53 -40.57 4.72
CA LEU A 2 29.16 -40.05 4.49
C LEU A 2 28.49 -39.49 5.77
N THR A 3 29.00 -39.81 6.95
CA THR A 3 28.43 -39.39 8.23
C THR A 3 28.86 -38.00 8.68
N HIS A 4 29.96 -37.46 8.13
CA HIS A 4 30.47 -36.12 8.48
C HIS A 4 29.59 -35.01 7.89
N ASN A 5 29.17 -35.17 6.63
CA ASN A 5 28.38 -34.17 5.90
C ASN A 5 26.95 -34.02 6.49
N LEU A 6 26.32 -35.13 6.89
CA LEU A 6 25.02 -35.12 7.59
C LEU A 6 25.06 -34.39 8.94
N LYS A 7 26.19 -34.47 9.65
CA LYS A 7 26.36 -33.82 10.96
C LYS A 7 26.57 -32.32 10.81
N GLU A 8 27.29 -31.89 9.77
CA GLU A 8 27.45 -30.49 9.41
C GLU A 8 26.12 -29.84 9.01
N VAL A 9 25.36 -30.47 8.11
CA VAL A 9 24.03 -29.97 7.70
C VAL A 9 23.07 -29.91 8.89
N HIS A 10 23.13 -30.87 9.81
CA HIS A 10 22.28 -30.84 11.00
C HIS A 10 22.68 -29.74 11.99
N ASN A 11 23.99 -29.47 12.12
CA ASN A 11 24.50 -28.38 12.94
C ASN A 11 24.13 -27.02 12.35
N GLU A 12 24.24 -26.84 11.04
CA GLU A 12 23.82 -25.62 10.36
C GLU A 12 22.31 -25.40 10.53
N ARG A 13 21.50 -26.43 10.27
CA ARG A 13 20.04 -26.34 10.43
C ARG A 13 19.63 -26.00 11.87
N ASN A 14 20.32 -26.55 12.87
CA ASN A 14 20.05 -26.24 14.27
C ASN A 14 20.55 -24.83 14.66
N ALA A 15 21.65 -24.36 14.09
CA ALA A 15 22.12 -22.98 14.27
C ALA A 15 21.15 -21.96 13.67
N PHE A 16 20.59 -22.24 12.49
CA PHE A 16 19.56 -21.39 11.88
C PHE A 16 18.26 -21.37 12.67
N ARG A 17 17.82 -22.52 13.24
CA ARG A 17 16.64 -22.56 14.11
C ARG A 17 16.79 -21.69 15.35
N ARG A 18 17.93 -21.76 16.03
CA ARG A 18 18.20 -20.91 17.21
C ARG A 18 18.19 -19.42 16.88
N LYS A 19 18.85 -19.03 15.78
CA LYS A 19 18.85 -17.63 15.33
C LYS A 19 17.44 -17.11 15.01
N TYR A 20 16.57 -17.98 14.51
CA TYR A 20 15.18 -17.62 14.20
C TYR A 20 14.34 -17.46 15.48
N GLU A 21 14.51 -18.36 16.46
CA GLU A 21 13.87 -18.25 17.78
C GLU A 21 14.33 -16.99 18.52
N GLU A 22 15.63 -16.70 18.57
CA GLU A 22 16.19 -15.48 19.18
C GLU A 22 15.64 -14.20 18.52
N ALA A 23 15.50 -14.18 17.19
CA ALA A 23 14.93 -13.05 16.48
C ALA A 23 13.43 -12.85 16.78
N GLN A 24 12.67 -13.93 16.96
CA GLN A 24 11.26 -13.85 17.35
C GLN A 24 11.07 -13.38 18.79
N GLU A 25 11.92 -13.85 19.71
CA GLU A 25 11.91 -13.39 21.11
C GLU A 25 12.24 -11.90 21.19
N HIS A 26 13.26 -11.43 20.47
CA HIS A 26 13.63 -10.02 20.43
C HIS A 26 12.50 -9.13 19.87
N ILE A 27 11.76 -9.59 18.86
CA ILE A 27 10.57 -8.88 18.35
C ILE A 27 9.44 -8.85 19.39
N GLY A 28 9.25 -9.94 20.15
CA GLY A 28 8.28 -10.00 21.24
C GLY A 28 8.61 -9.04 22.40
N GLU A 29 9.89 -8.89 22.72
CA GLU A 29 10.38 -7.95 23.73
C GLU A 29 10.18 -6.49 23.30
N LEU A 30 10.47 -6.16 22.04
CA LEU A 30 10.22 -4.83 21.47
C LEU A 30 8.72 -4.47 21.45
N ASN A 31 7.85 -5.45 21.16
CA ASN A 31 6.41 -5.25 21.18
C ASN A 31 5.84 -5.10 22.59
N SER A 32 6.45 -5.74 23.60
CA SER A 32 6.01 -5.62 25.00
C SER A 32 6.55 -4.38 25.72
N GLN A 33 7.66 -3.80 25.24
CA GLN A 33 8.24 -2.57 25.78
C GLN A 33 7.63 -1.27 25.20
N THR A 34 6.71 -1.35 24.22
CA THR A 34 5.99 -0.17 23.73
C THR A 34 4.75 0.08 24.61
N PRO A 35 4.68 1.16 25.40
CA PRO A 35 3.48 1.49 26.15
C PRO A 35 2.40 1.95 25.16
N THR A 36 1.29 1.21 25.13
CA THR A 36 0.07 1.54 24.41
C THR A 36 -0.46 2.91 24.83
N ALA A 37 -0.16 3.94 24.04
CA ALA A 37 -0.93 5.18 24.02
C ALA A 37 -2.21 4.96 23.19
N PRO A 38 -3.31 5.66 23.52
CA PRO A 38 -4.66 5.15 23.32
C PRO A 38 -5.07 5.11 21.86
N ASP A 39 -5.76 4.03 21.54
CA ASP A 39 -6.63 3.83 20.39
C ASP A 39 -7.47 5.08 20.10
N ARG A 40 -7.08 5.81 19.04
CA ARG A 40 -7.90 6.80 18.36
C ARG A 40 -7.90 6.52 16.87
N SER A 41 -8.37 5.34 16.49
CA SER A 41 -8.97 5.13 15.16
C SER A 41 -9.85 3.88 15.10
N SER A 42 -10.59 3.60 16.17
CA SER A 42 -11.68 2.61 16.19
C SER A 42 -13.06 3.27 16.14
N SER A 43 -13.22 4.37 15.40
CA SER A 43 -14.53 4.78 14.89
C SER A 43 -14.47 4.84 13.37
N ASP A 44 -15.40 4.13 12.72
CA ASP A 44 -15.62 4.01 11.27
C ASP A 44 -15.02 2.76 10.58
N MET A 45 -14.92 1.63 11.29
CA MET A 45 -14.92 0.29 10.66
C MET A 45 -16.35 -0.25 10.50
N LYS A 46 -17.26 0.60 10.01
CA LYS A 46 -18.60 0.23 9.54
C LYS A 46 -18.98 1.12 8.35
N ASP A 47 -18.23 0.99 7.26
CA ASP A 47 -18.80 1.31 5.96
C ASP A 47 -18.26 0.31 4.93
N SER A 48 -19.16 -0.56 4.48
CA SER A 48 -19.00 -1.55 3.41
C SER A 48 -18.24 -2.85 3.75
N ALA A 49 -18.91 -3.73 4.49
CA ALA A 49 -18.65 -5.16 4.45
C ALA A 49 -19.20 -5.73 3.13
N GLU A 50 -18.37 -5.69 2.08
CA GLU A 50 -18.65 -6.43 0.83
C GLU A 50 -17.38 -6.50 -0.02
N ASP A 51 -16.60 -7.54 0.18
CA ASP A 51 -15.67 -8.17 -0.78
C ASP A 51 -14.92 -7.19 -1.71
N GLU A 52 -14.09 -6.31 -1.12
CA GLU A 52 -13.15 -5.44 -1.84
C GLU A 52 -11.86 -6.22 -2.13
N LEU A 53 -11.49 -6.33 -3.41
CA LEU A 53 -10.20 -6.89 -3.85
C LEU A 53 -9.07 -5.95 -3.42
N LEU A 54 -8.64 -6.12 -2.18
CA LEU A 54 -7.36 -5.60 -1.69
C LEU A 54 -6.26 -6.06 -2.63
N LEU A 55 -5.27 -5.20 -2.88
CA LEU A 55 -4.05 -5.66 -3.51
C LEU A 55 -3.45 -6.78 -2.63
N PRO A 56 -2.96 -7.90 -3.22
CA PRO A 56 -2.33 -8.96 -2.45
C PRO A 56 -1.25 -8.38 -1.55
N GLN A 57 -1.47 -8.46 -0.23
CA GLN A 57 -0.51 -7.97 0.77
C GLN A 57 0.77 -8.83 0.80
N ASP A 58 0.74 -10.00 0.15
CA ASP A 58 1.89 -10.88 -0.07
C ASP A 58 2.78 -10.43 -1.26
N SER A 59 2.91 -9.12 -1.45
CA SER A 59 3.80 -8.55 -2.47
C SER A 59 5.21 -8.38 -1.88
N PRO A 60 6.28 -8.57 -2.68
CA PRO A 60 7.67 -8.55 -2.21
C PRO A 60 7.96 -7.29 -1.38
N ALA A 61 8.86 -7.41 -0.40
CA ALA A 61 9.26 -6.34 0.53
C ALA A 61 9.66 -5.01 -0.13
N THR A 62 9.81 -4.98 -1.46
CA THR A 62 9.98 -3.77 -2.25
C THR A 62 9.32 -3.97 -3.61
N HIS A 63 8.35 -3.12 -3.96
CA HIS A 63 7.82 -3.08 -5.34
C HIS A 63 8.86 -2.42 -6.27
N PRO A 64 8.86 -2.72 -7.58
CA PRO A 64 9.77 -2.05 -8.51
C PRO A 64 9.47 -0.55 -8.59
N VAL A 65 10.51 0.23 -8.88
CA VAL A 65 10.38 1.66 -9.18
C VAL A 65 9.60 1.83 -10.48
N ARG A 66 8.63 2.74 -10.48
CA ARG A 66 7.77 3.03 -11.62
C ARG A 66 7.79 4.51 -11.94
N LEU A 67 7.69 4.83 -13.23
CA LEU A 67 7.52 6.22 -13.66
C LEU A 67 6.07 6.66 -13.47
N ILE A 68 5.86 7.90 -13.05
CA ILE A 68 4.51 8.46 -12.93
C ILE A 68 4.14 9.11 -14.25
N ASP A 69 3.03 8.67 -14.83
CA ASP A 69 2.42 9.30 -15.99
C ASP A 69 1.26 10.19 -15.53
N PHE A 70 1.35 11.48 -15.84
CA PHE A 70 0.38 12.48 -15.43
C PHE A 70 -0.54 12.86 -16.59
N PRO A 71 -1.86 12.92 -16.37
CA PRO A 71 -2.77 13.36 -17.40
C PRO A 71 -2.52 14.85 -17.69
N ARG A 72 -2.76 15.28 -18.95
CA ARG A 72 -2.46 16.65 -19.41
C ARG A 72 -3.04 17.76 -18.52
N ASN A 73 -4.19 17.50 -17.91
CA ASN A 73 -4.90 18.48 -17.08
C ASN A 73 -4.58 18.35 -15.58
N PHE A 74 -3.63 17.49 -15.18
CA PHE A 74 -3.37 17.23 -13.76
C PHE A 74 -2.77 18.43 -13.03
N ASP A 75 -1.91 19.21 -13.71
CA ASP A 75 -1.32 20.42 -13.12
C ASP A 75 -2.42 21.42 -12.69
N GLN A 76 -3.41 21.65 -13.56
CA GLN A 76 -4.53 22.51 -13.23
C GLN A 76 -5.31 21.97 -12.03
N ARG A 77 -5.60 20.66 -12.00
CA ARG A 77 -6.32 20.07 -10.85
C ARG A 77 -5.54 20.19 -9.55
N LEU A 78 -4.22 20.00 -9.57
CA LEU A 78 -3.40 20.17 -8.38
C LEU A 78 -3.43 21.61 -7.85
N ARG A 79 -3.66 22.61 -8.72
CA ARG A 79 -3.84 24.01 -8.31
C ARG A 79 -5.23 24.28 -7.74
N ASP A 80 -6.25 23.57 -8.23
CA ASP A 80 -7.64 23.74 -7.80
C ASP A 80 -7.92 23.09 -6.43
N VAL A 81 -7.20 22.03 -6.08
CA VAL A 81 -7.33 21.36 -4.77
C VAL A 81 -6.61 22.13 -3.65
N PRO A 82 -7.02 21.96 -2.38
CA PRO A 82 -6.32 22.56 -1.26
C PRO A 82 -4.84 22.18 -1.24
N ARG A 83 -3.95 23.14 -0.95
CA ARG A 83 -2.49 22.97 -1.00
C ARG A 83 -1.97 21.76 -0.20
N GLN A 84 -2.59 21.47 0.94
CA GLN A 84 -2.25 20.31 1.76
C GLN A 84 -2.53 18.98 1.05
N VAL A 85 -3.63 18.91 0.29
CA VAL A 85 -4.03 17.73 -0.48
C VAL A 85 -3.12 17.56 -1.69
N ALA A 86 -2.79 18.65 -2.39
CA ALA A 86 -1.84 18.61 -3.49
C ALA A 86 -0.47 18.05 -3.03
N ARG A 87 0.05 18.56 -1.90
CA ARG A 87 1.29 18.06 -1.30
C ARG A 87 1.19 16.59 -0.92
N ALA A 88 0.14 16.21 -0.19
CA ALA A 88 -0.06 14.82 0.22
C ALA A 88 -0.16 13.87 -0.99
N THR A 89 -0.83 14.32 -2.07
CA THR A 89 -0.94 13.57 -3.32
C THR A 89 0.43 13.35 -3.96
N MET A 90 1.22 14.41 -4.11
CA MET A 90 2.56 14.30 -4.70
C MET A 90 3.51 13.45 -3.86
N THR A 91 3.45 13.59 -2.53
CA THR A 91 4.21 12.72 -1.62
C THR A 91 3.80 11.27 -1.78
N MET A 92 2.50 10.98 -1.80
CA MET A 92 1.99 9.61 -1.94
C MET A 92 2.36 9.01 -3.30
N LEU A 93 2.21 9.75 -4.38
CA LEU A 93 2.64 9.32 -5.72
C LEU A 93 4.13 9.01 -5.77
N GLY A 94 4.97 9.84 -5.13
CA GLY A 94 6.41 9.57 -5.02
C GLY A 94 6.71 8.26 -4.29
N ARG A 95 6.00 7.97 -3.19
CA ARG A 95 6.16 6.71 -2.43
C ARG A 95 5.69 5.49 -3.21
N LEU A 96 4.57 5.61 -3.92
CA LEU A 96 4.07 4.57 -4.82
C LEU A 96 5.06 4.30 -5.97
N ALA A 97 5.60 5.37 -6.57
CA ALA A 97 6.58 5.30 -7.63
C ALA A 97 7.92 4.71 -7.16
N ALA A 98 8.32 4.99 -5.92
CA ALA A 98 9.48 4.37 -5.29
C ALA A 98 9.26 2.89 -4.94
N GLY A 99 8.02 2.40 -5.01
CA GLY A 99 7.69 1.01 -4.69
C GLY A 99 7.64 0.72 -3.18
N GLU A 100 7.42 1.75 -2.35
CA GLU A 100 7.32 1.60 -0.90
C GLU A 100 6.07 0.78 -0.53
N PRO A 101 6.20 -0.39 0.14
CA PRO A 101 5.04 -1.25 0.44
C PRO A 101 3.97 -0.55 1.27
N ALA A 102 4.37 0.31 2.21
CA ALA A 102 3.46 1.08 3.06
C ALA A 102 2.55 2.03 2.26
N ALA A 103 2.96 2.46 1.06
CA ALA A 103 2.15 3.34 0.22
C ALA A 103 0.97 2.62 -0.45
N PHE A 104 1.05 1.29 -0.60
CA PHE A 104 -0.02 0.47 -1.16
C PHE A 104 -1.04 0.02 -0.12
N VAL A 105 -0.77 0.27 1.18
CA VAL A 105 -1.70 -0.05 2.27
C VAL A 105 -2.97 0.79 2.12
N GLY A 106 -4.11 0.12 2.01
CA GLY A 106 -5.41 0.77 1.78
C GLY A 106 -5.66 1.19 0.33
N ALA A 107 -4.80 0.79 -0.61
CA ALA A 107 -5.08 0.90 -2.04
C ALA A 107 -6.04 -0.23 -2.45
N VAL A 108 -7.17 0.12 -3.06
CA VAL A 108 -8.23 -0.83 -3.40
C VAL A 108 -8.60 -0.74 -4.87
N ARG A 109 -8.75 -1.88 -5.54
CA ARG A 109 -9.20 -1.91 -6.94
C ARG A 109 -10.70 -1.66 -7.02
N LEU A 110 -11.10 -0.88 -8.02
CA LEU A 110 -12.52 -0.62 -8.27
C LEU A 110 -13.19 -1.87 -8.86
N LYS A 111 -14.32 -2.29 -8.29
CA LYS A 111 -15.09 -3.46 -8.77
C LYS A 111 -15.51 -3.32 -10.23
N ALA A 112 -16.05 -2.15 -10.59
CA ALA A 112 -16.53 -1.89 -11.95
C ALA A 112 -15.39 -1.79 -12.98
N CYS A 113 -14.18 -1.43 -12.55
CA CYS A 113 -13.00 -1.29 -13.40
C CYS A 113 -11.74 -1.80 -12.67
N PRO A 114 -11.46 -3.11 -12.70
CA PRO A 114 -10.34 -3.70 -11.94
C PRO A 114 -8.96 -3.17 -12.32
N THR A 115 -8.84 -2.50 -13.47
CA THR A 115 -7.61 -1.83 -13.93
C THR A 115 -7.29 -0.55 -13.15
N VAL A 116 -8.27 0.01 -12.44
CA VAL A 116 -8.13 1.26 -11.70
C VAL A 116 -8.13 0.98 -10.20
N THR A 117 -7.12 1.52 -9.53
CA THR A 117 -6.93 1.48 -8.08
C THR A 117 -7.27 2.83 -7.48
N ARG A 118 -7.96 2.81 -6.35
CA ARG A 118 -8.32 3.95 -5.52
C ARG A 118 -7.45 3.98 -4.28
N LEU A 119 -6.96 5.16 -3.91
CA LEU A 119 -6.24 5.41 -2.66
C LEU A 119 -6.78 6.66 -1.96
N ARG A 120 -6.81 6.63 -0.63
CA ARG A 120 -7.27 7.73 0.21
C ARG A 120 -6.18 8.78 0.38
N ILE A 121 -6.52 10.04 0.11
CA ILE A 121 -5.68 11.21 0.39
C ILE A 121 -6.43 12.10 1.39
N GLY A 122 -6.01 12.13 2.65
CA GLY A 122 -6.75 12.82 3.70
C GLY A 122 -8.14 12.22 3.91
N ILE A 123 -9.12 13.01 4.35
CA ILE A 123 -10.48 12.53 4.63
C ILE A 123 -11.31 12.49 3.35
N ASP A 124 -11.36 13.61 2.64
CA ASP A 124 -12.34 13.86 1.58
C ASP A 124 -11.85 13.56 0.17
N TRP A 125 -10.58 13.25 -0.03
CA TRP A 125 -10.01 13.11 -1.38
C TRP A 125 -9.62 11.67 -1.70
N ARG A 126 -9.81 11.28 -2.95
CA ARG A 126 -9.48 9.97 -3.48
C ARG A 126 -8.65 10.14 -4.75
N LEU A 127 -7.48 9.51 -4.73
CA LEU A 127 -6.60 9.38 -5.88
C LEU A 127 -6.98 8.11 -6.63
N LEU A 128 -7.18 8.24 -7.95
CA LEU A 128 -7.42 7.15 -8.87
C LEU A 128 -6.20 7.00 -9.78
N PHE A 129 -5.69 5.79 -9.90
CA PHE A 129 -4.55 5.49 -10.75
C PHE A 129 -4.60 4.06 -11.28
N ARG A 130 -3.93 3.79 -12.40
CA ARG A 130 -3.69 2.42 -12.86
C ARG A 130 -2.27 2.03 -12.50
N LEU A 131 -2.14 0.82 -11.94
CA LEU A 131 -0.84 0.24 -11.65
C LEU A 131 -0.43 -0.65 -12.82
N LEU A 132 0.51 -0.18 -13.64
CA LEU A 132 1.10 -0.95 -14.74
C LEU A 132 2.45 -1.53 -14.30
N GLN A 133 3.09 -2.31 -15.16
CA GLN A 133 4.37 -2.97 -14.80
C GLN A 133 5.48 -1.97 -14.53
N ASP A 134 5.64 -0.96 -15.40
CA ASP A 134 6.75 0.01 -15.37
C ASP A 134 6.31 1.44 -15.05
N ARG A 135 4.99 1.70 -15.00
CA ARG A 135 4.45 3.03 -14.79
C ARG A 135 3.22 3.05 -13.88
N ILE A 136 2.96 4.21 -13.29
CA ILE A 136 1.75 4.53 -12.56
C ILE A 136 1.03 5.60 -13.38
N GLU A 137 -0.09 5.24 -13.98
CA GLU A 137 -0.92 6.18 -14.75
C GLU A 137 -1.90 6.85 -13.81
N VAL A 138 -1.73 8.15 -13.57
CA VAL A 138 -2.68 8.90 -12.75
C VAL A 138 -3.94 9.13 -13.58
N VAL A 139 -5.07 8.63 -13.09
CA VAL A 139 -6.36 8.84 -13.75
C VAL A 139 -6.95 10.17 -13.27
N ASP A 140 -7.03 10.33 -11.95
CA ASP A 140 -7.67 11.51 -11.37
C ASP A 140 -7.42 11.72 -9.88
N LEU A 141 -7.60 12.96 -9.41
CA LEU A 141 -7.73 13.32 -8.00
C LEU A 141 -9.11 13.98 -7.81
N ILE A 142 -9.99 13.30 -7.09
CA ILE A 142 -11.41 13.71 -6.95
C ILE A 142 -11.85 13.71 -5.49
N PRO A 143 -12.88 14.52 -5.14
CA PRO A 143 -13.51 14.42 -3.84
C PRO A 143 -14.31 13.11 -3.72
N ARG A 144 -14.53 12.66 -2.49
CA ARG A 144 -15.25 11.41 -2.16
C ARG A 144 -16.65 11.39 -2.79
N GLN A 145 -17.33 12.53 -2.82
CA GLN A 145 -18.70 12.67 -3.33
C GLN A 145 -18.79 12.37 -4.83
N ASP A 146 -17.73 12.65 -5.60
CA ASP A 146 -17.70 12.46 -7.05
C ASP A 146 -17.24 11.07 -7.48
N LEU A 147 -16.88 10.21 -6.53
CA LEU A 147 -16.32 8.90 -6.81
C LEU A 147 -17.26 8.02 -7.63
N GLU A 148 -18.52 7.88 -7.22
CA GLU A 148 -19.49 7.02 -7.92
C GLU A 148 -19.76 7.50 -9.35
N ARG A 149 -19.87 8.82 -9.53
CA ARG A 149 -20.03 9.44 -10.85
C ARG A 149 -18.84 9.11 -11.74
N LYS A 150 -17.62 9.22 -11.21
CA LYS A 150 -16.40 8.91 -11.96
C LYS A 150 -16.30 7.42 -12.30
N ILE A 151 -16.64 6.53 -11.36
CA ILE A 151 -16.67 5.08 -11.60
C ILE A 151 -17.60 4.75 -12.77
N ARG A 152 -18.80 5.35 -12.81
CA ARG A 152 -19.77 5.15 -13.90
C ARG A 152 -19.23 5.58 -15.26
N THR A 153 -18.49 6.70 -15.31
CA THR A 153 -17.82 7.16 -16.55
C THR A 153 -16.69 6.23 -16.98
N LEU A 154 -16.00 5.58 -16.04
CA LEU A 154 -14.89 4.67 -16.34
C LEU A 154 -15.34 3.26 -16.72
N SER A 155 -16.54 2.84 -16.28
CA SER A 155 -17.13 1.54 -16.57
C SER A 155 -18.00 1.51 -17.82
N SER A 156 -18.31 2.68 -18.38
CA SER A 156 -19.05 2.84 -19.64
C SER A 156 -18.13 2.78 -20.84
#